data_AF-A0A0A8E634-F1
#
_entry.id   AF-A0A0A8E634-F1
#
_cell.length_a   1.000
_cell.length_b   1.000
_cell.length_c   1.000
_cell.angle_alpha   90.00
_cell.angle_beta   90.00
_cell.angle_gamma   90.00
#
_symmetry.space_group_name_H-M   'P 1'
#
loop_
_entity.id
_entity.type
_entity.pdbx_description
1 polymer ?
#
loop_
_entity_poly.entity_id
_entity_poly.type
_entity_poly.pdbx_seq_one_letter_code
_entity_poly.pdbx_strand_id
1 'polypeptide(L)'
;MSNPFNHKITADEDTIVISGESQSHIQKITMDFKSKKLTLENKELKVCIDSEEEYITLDNDISSIKIEKNKITFKTTTFEIDCDSFNIKSKETEIKADKKVDIKSPKVNTG
;
A
#
# COMPACT_ATOMS: atom_id res chain seq x y z
N MET A 1 -26.99 -7.52 19.75
CA MET A 1 -27.36 -6.09 19.61
C MET A 1 -26.48 -5.52 18.51
N SER A 2 -27.05 -5.02 17.42
CA SER A 2 -26.29 -4.38 16.33
C SER A 2 -25.68 -3.09 16.86
N ASN A 3 -24.35 -3.00 16.87
CA ASN A 3 -23.67 -1.73 17.11
C ASN A 3 -23.91 -0.89 15.85
N PRO A 4 -24.72 0.18 15.86
CA PRO A 4 -24.90 0.98 14.67
C PRO A 4 -23.55 1.62 14.36
N PHE A 5 -22.97 1.29 13.21
CA PHE A 5 -21.80 2.01 12.74
C PHE A 5 -22.23 3.47 12.53
N ASN A 6 -21.74 4.37 13.38
CA ASN A 6 -22.00 5.80 13.26
C ASN A 6 -21.12 6.35 12.14
N HIS A 7 -21.59 6.20 10.90
CA HIS A 7 -20.95 6.83 9.75
C HIS A 7 -21.42 8.28 9.64
N LYS A 8 -20.47 9.20 9.49
CA LYS A 8 -20.68 10.59 9.09
C LYS A 8 -20.24 10.74 7.64
N ILE A 9 -21.13 11.24 6.80
CA ILE A 9 -20.83 11.61 5.42
C ILE A 9 -20.84 13.13 5.36
N THR A 10 -19.74 13.72 4.90
CA THR A 10 -19.63 15.14 4.58
C THR A 10 -19.20 15.29 3.13
N ALA A 11 -19.84 16.19 2.41
CA ALA A 11 -19.51 16.46 1.02
C ALA A 11 -19.53 17.97 0.78
N ASP A 12 -18.62 18.43 -0.05
CA ASP A 12 -18.64 19.75 -0.67
C ASP A 12 -18.42 19.62 -2.19
N GLU A 13 -18.13 20.73 -2.88
CA GLU A 13 -17.96 20.76 -4.33
C GLU A 13 -16.78 19.89 -4.81
N ASP A 14 -15.71 19.83 -4.03
CA ASP A 14 -14.46 19.20 -4.42
C ASP A 14 -14.21 17.87 -3.70
N THR A 15 -14.91 17.60 -2.60
CA THR A 15 -14.59 16.47 -1.72
C THR A 15 -15.82 15.72 -1.20
N ILE A 16 -15.67 14.40 -1.05
CA ILE A 16 -16.57 13.56 -0.27
C ILE A 16 -15.73 12.82 0.77
N VAL A 17 -16.14 12.95 2.03
CA VAL A 17 -15.53 12.27 3.18
C VAL A 17 -16.56 11.39 3.85
N ILE A 18 -16.28 10.10 3.95
CA ILE A 18 -17.05 9.12 4.72
C ILE A 18 -16.17 8.70 5.88
N SER A 19 -16.57 9.03 7.10
CA SER A 19 -15.84 8.64 8.32
C SER A 19 -16.74 7.81 9.22
N GLY A 20 -16.18 6.82 9.91
CA GLY A 20 -16.88 6.09 10.96
C GLY A 20 -15.92 5.67 12.06
N GLU A 21 -16.46 5.52 13.26
CA GLU A 21 -15.74 4.97 14.40
C GLU A 21 -16.27 3.57 14.72
N SER A 22 -15.36 2.59 14.80
CA SER A 22 -15.67 1.26 15.31
C SER A 22 -14.65 0.90 16.39
N GLN A 23 -15.11 0.60 17.60
CA GLN A 23 -14.28 0.14 18.72
C GLN A 23 -13.00 0.99 18.92
N SER A 24 -13.13 2.33 18.89
CA SER A 24 -12.02 3.30 19.03
C SER A 24 -11.07 3.44 17.84
N HIS A 25 -11.44 2.92 16.67
CA HIS A 25 -10.68 3.05 15.43
C HIS A 25 -11.47 3.91 14.45
N ILE A 26 -10.90 5.05 14.05
CA ILE A 26 -11.43 5.89 12.98
C ILE A 26 -11.08 5.21 11.65
N GLN A 27 -12.09 5.06 10.80
CA GLN A 27 -11.94 4.69 9.40
C GLN A 27 -12.46 5.84 8.57
N LYS A 28 -11.71 6.24 7.53
CA LYS A 28 -12.06 7.37 6.69
C LYS A 28 -11.78 7.04 5.22
N ILE A 29 -12.74 7.37 4.38
CA ILE A 29 -12.61 7.38 2.92
C ILE A 29 -12.73 8.84 2.49
N THR A 30 -11.78 9.32 1.71
CA THR A 30 -11.78 10.66 1.13
C THR A 30 -11.66 10.54 -0.38
N MET A 31 -12.65 11.04 -1.10
CA MET A 31 -12.59 11.30 -2.54
C MET A 31 -12.38 12.80 -2.70
N ASP A 32 -11.25 13.20 -3.27
CA ASP A 32 -10.94 14.59 -3.61
C ASP A 32 -10.90 14.69 -5.13
N PHE A 33 -11.92 15.33 -5.71
CA PHE A 33 -12.10 15.48 -7.15
C PHE A 33 -11.14 16.53 -7.73
N LYS A 34 -10.75 17.53 -6.94
CA LYS A 34 -9.84 18.59 -7.38
C LYS A 34 -8.43 18.07 -7.59
N SER A 35 -7.93 17.28 -6.65
CA SER A 35 -6.62 16.61 -6.77
C SER A 35 -6.71 15.22 -7.40
N LYS A 36 -7.92 14.76 -7.74
CA LYS A 36 -8.21 13.44 -8.32
C LYS A 36 -7.61 12.28 -7.51
N LYS A 37 -7.74 12.40 -6.18
CA LYS A 37 -7.23 11.46 -5.18
C LYS A 37 -8.35 10.67 -4.51
N LEU A 38 -8.10 9.38 -4.33
CA LEU A 38 -8.88 8.53 -3.43
C LEU A 38 -7.98 8.07 -2.28
N THR A 39 -8.33 8.42 -1.06
CA THR A 39 -7.63 7.99 0.16
C THR A 39 -8.55 7.10 1.01
N LEU A 40 -8.05 5.93 1.42
CA LEU A 40 -8.65 5.10 2.44
C LEU A 40 -7.67 5.05 3.62
N GLU A 41 -8.10 5.43 4.80
CA GLU A 41 -7.26 5.40 5.99
C GLU A 41 -7.99 4.77 7.16
N ASN A 42 -7.26 3.95 7.90
CA ASN A 42 -7.62 3.52 9.24
C ASN A 42 -6.39 3.73 10.16
N LYS A 43 -6.46 3.22 11.39
CA LYS A 43 -5.36 3.35 12.36
C LYS A 43 -4.03 2.75 11.89
N GLU A 44 -4.07 1.70 11.08
CA GLU A 44 -2.89 0.87 10.75
C GLU A 44 -2.39 1.08 9.33
N LEU A 45 -3.25 1.54 8.41
CA LEU A 45 -2.95 1.60 7.00
C LEU A 45 -3.62 2.80 6.35
N LYS A 46 -2.85 3.47 5.49
CA LYS A 46 -3.30 4.47 4.54
C LYS A 46 -3.05 3.98 3.12
N VAL A 47 -4.10 3.96 2.32
CA VAL A 47 -4.04 3.71 0.88
C VAL A 47 -4.38 5.00 0.16
N CYS A 48 -3.58 5.39 -0.82
CA CYS A 48 -3.87 6.53 -1.69
C CYS A 48 -3.75 6.10 -3.14
N ILE A 49 -4.73 6.47 -3.95
CA ILE A 49 -4.70 6.39 -5.42
C ILE A 49 -4.69 7.83 -5.91
N ASP A 50 -3.63 8.20 -6.61
CA ASP A 50 -3.46 9.51 -7.22
C ASP A 50 -3.44 9.33 -8.75
N SER A 51 -4.53 9.73 -9.39
CA SER A 51 -4.65 9.59 -10.84
C SER A 51 -3.96 10.71 -11.62
N GLU A 52 -3.64 11.82 -10.98
CA GLU A 52 -2.90 12.93 -11.61
C GLU A 52 -1.39 12.62 -11.63
N GLU A 53 -0.88 12.09 -10.53
CA GLU A 53 0.52 11.67 -10.39
C GLU A 53 0.77 10.21 -10.83
N GLU A 54 -0.27 9.51 -11.29
CA GLU A 54 -0.23 8.13 -11.78
C GLU A 54 0.41 7.11 -10.81
N TYR A 55 0.07 7.18 -9.51
CA TYR A 55 0.58 6.24 -8.52
C TYR A 55 -0.46 5.72 -7.51
N ILE A 56 -0.11 4.60 -6.89
CA ILE A 56 -0.79 4.03 -5.72
C ILE A 56 0.21 3.94 -4.57
N THR A 57 -0.18 4.36 -3.37
CA THR A 57 0.60 4.11 -2.15
C THR A 57 -0.17 3.27 -1.15
N LEU A 58 0.53 2.35 -0.48
CA LEU A 58 0.12 1.70 0.76
C LEU A 58 1.14 2.10 1.82
N ASP A 59 0.71 2.72 2.89
CA ASP A 59 1.59 3.35 3.89
C ASP A 59 1.10 3.03 5.30
N ASN A 60 2.03 2.66 6.18
CA ASN A 60 1.80 2.52 7.61
C ASN A 60 2.99 3.13 8.38
N ASP A 61 2.96 3.05 9.71
CA ASP A 61 3.98 3.69 10.56
C ASP A 61 5.42 3.19 10.33
N ILE A 62 5.60 2.00 9.75
CA ILE A 62 6.91 1.33 9.62
C ILE A 62 7.35 1.10 8.18
N SER A 63 6.42 1.08 7.23
CA SER A 63 6.70 0.74 5.84
C SER A 63 5.75 1.38 4.85
N SER A 64 6.26 1.59 3.64
CA SER A 64 5.45 2.06 2.51
C SER A 64 5.76 1.29 1.23
N ILE A 65 4.74 1.15 0.40
CA ILE A 65 4.82 0.66 -0.97
C ILE A 65 4.28 1.76 -1.87
N LYS A 66 5.06 2.17 -2.87
CA LYS A 66 4.62 3.07 -3.95
C LYS A 66 4.68 2.32 -5.27
N ILE A 67 3.55 2.24 -5.97
CA ILE A 67 3.41 1.64 -7.29
C ILE A 67 3.19 2.78 -8.29
N GLU A 68 4.10 2.92 -9.23
CA GLU A 68 4.08 3.86 -10.35
C GLU A 68 4.10 3.04 -11.65
N LYS A 69 3.76 3.66 -12.78
CA LYS A 69 3.64 3.01 -14.10
C LYS A 69 4.71 1.97 -14.44
N ASN A 70 5.99 2.25 -14.12
CA ASN A 70 7.12 1.38 -14.45
C ASN A 70 8.01 1.07 -13.23
N LYS A 71 7.53 1.35 -12.01
CA LYS A 71 8.37 1.27 -10.82
C LYS A 71 7.54 0.89 -9.61
N ILE A 72 8.03 -0.07 -8.82
CA ILE A 72 7.51 -0.36 -7.50
C ILE A 72 8.63 -0.06 -6.50
N THR A 73 8.35 0.85 -5.56
CA THR A 73 9.29 1.24 -4.52
C THR A 73 8.79 0.72 -3.18
N PHE A 74 9.63 -0.02 -2.46
CA PHE A 74 9.39 -0.45 -1.09
C PHE A 74 10.29 0.36 -0.17
N LYS A 75 9.72 0.96 0.86
CA LYS A 75 10.46 1.61 1.95
C LYS A 75 10.17 0.81 3.21
N THR A 76 11.12 -0.05 3.59
CA THR A 76 10.97 -0.99 4.71
C THR A 76 12.36 -1.38 5.21
N THR A 77 12.46 -1.91 6.43
CA THR A 77 13.70 -2.47 6.97
C THR A 77 14.01 -3.85 6.39
N THR A 78 12.97 -4.63 6.09
CA THR A 78 13.07 -5.96 5.51
C THR A 78 12.03 -6.10 4.39
N PHE A 79 12.43 -6.70 3.27
CA PHE A 79 11.56 -7.07 2.17
C PHE A 79 11.82 -8.54 1.81
N GLU A 80 10.76 -9.33 1.77
CA GLU A 80 10.80 -10.77 1.50
C GLU A 80 9.89 -11.08 0.30
N ILE A 81 10.43 -11.84 -0.65
CA ILE A 81 9.64 -12.43 -1.74
C ILE A 81 9.53 -13.91 -1.43
N ASP A 82 8.38 -14.32 -0.91
CA ASP A 82 8.05 -15.72 -0.64
C ASP A 82 7.12 -16.24 -1.73
N CYS A 83 7.66 -17.01 -2.66
CA CYS A 83 6.91 -17.60 -3.76
C CYS A 83 7.62 -18.83 -4.33
N ASP A 84 6.87 -19.78 -4.88
CA ASP A 84 7.43 -20.97 -5.54
C ASP A 84 8.27 -20.61 -6.79
N SER A 85 7.92 -19.54 -7.48
CA SER A 85 8.68 -19.05 -8.63
C SER A 85 8.53 -17.53 -8.80
N PHE A 86 9.66 -16.86 -9.06
CA PHE A 86 9.74 -15.44 -9.38
C PHE A 86 10.36 -15.25 -10.76
N ASN A 87 9.64 -14.62 -11.69
CA ASN A 87 10.08 -14.44 -13.07
C ASN A 87 10.31 -12.96 -13.39
N ILE A 88 11.53 -12.60 -13.80
CA ILE A 88 11.90 -11.25 -14.21
C ILE A 88 12.13 -11.24 -15.73
N LYS A 89 11.17 -10.69 -16.48
CA LYS A 89 11.29 -10.51 -17.93
C LYS A 89 11.88 -9.14 -18.26
N SER A 90 13.17 -8.98 -17.99
CA SER A 90 13.92 -7.77 -18.31
C SER A 90 15.13 -8.10 -19.18
N LYS A 91 15.57 -7.14 -20.00
CA LYS A 91 16.86 -7.24 -20.70
C LYS A 91 18.03 -7.20 -19.71
N GLU A 92 17.87 -6.44 -18.64
CA GLU A 92 18.86 -6.24 -17.59
C GLU A 92 18.16 -6.25 -16.23
N THR A 93 18.73 -6.96 -15.26
CA THR A 93 18.26 -6.98 -13.88
C THR A 93 19.41 -6.57 -12.97
N GLU A 94 19.16 -5.60 -12.10
CA GLU A 94 20.14 -5.15 -11.12
C GLU A 94 19.57 -5.30 -9.71
N ILE A 95 20.36 -5.90 -8.80
CA ILE A 95 20.04 -6.00 -7.38
C ILE A 95 21.16 -5.27 -6.62
N LYS A 96 20.82 -4.16 -5.96
CA LYS A 96 21.73 -3.36 -5.13
C LYS A 96 21.32 -3.47 -3.66
N ALA A 97 22.28 -3.67 -2.78
CA ALA A 97 22.08 -3.52 -1.34
C ALA A 97 23.28 -2.82 -0.72
N ASP A 98 23.00 -1.85 0.15
CA ASP A 98 24.04 -1.08 0.84
C ASP A 98 24.80 -1.92 1.89
N LYS A 99 24.23 -3.05 2.32
CA LYS A 99 24.83 -3.95 3.32
C LYS A 99 24.99 -5.38 2.81
N LYS A 100 23.88 -6.07 2.56
CA LYS A 100 23.90 -7.50 2.24
C LYS A 100 22.65 -7.90 1.46
N VAL A 101 22.82 -8.80 0.51
CA VAL A 101 21.73 -9.57 -0.12
C VAL A 101 21.90 -11.01 0.35
N ASP A 102 20.88 -11.56 1.01
CA ASP A 102 20.84 -12.97 1.41
C ASP A 102 19.89 -13.74 0.51
N ILE A 103 20.43 -14.62 -0.35
CA ILE A 103 19.66 -15.52 -1.21
C ILE A 103 19.70 -16.91 -0.58
N LYS A 104 18.59 -17.34 0.02
CA LYS A 104 18.45 -18.71 0.53
C LYS A 104 17.95 -19.59 -0.60
N SER A 105 18.82 -20.43 -1.15
CA SER A 105 18.39 -21.47 -2.10
C SER A 105 17.43 -22.45 -1.42
N PRO A 106 16.39 -22.97 -2.12
CA PRO A 106 15.61 -24.08 -1.59
C PRO A 106 16.54 -25.26 -1.31
N LYS A 107 16.29 -25.97 -0.19
CA LYS A 107 16.97 -27.23 0.11
C LYS A 107 16.71 -28.20 -1.03
N VAL A 108 17.71 -28.49 -1.85
CA VAL A 108 17.64 -29.56 -2.84
C VAL A 108 17.72 -30.88 -2.08
N ASN A 109 16.58 -31.49 -1.77
CA ASN A 109 16.55 -32.89 -1.36
C ASN A 109 16.75 -33.73 -2.62
N THR A 110 17.98 -34.13 -2.90
CA THR A 110 18.24 -35.26 -3.78
C THR A 110 18.00 -36.53 -2.96
N GLY A 111 16.84 -37.16 -3.16
CA GLY A 111 16.58 -38.53 -2.71
C GLY A 111 17.32 -39.56 -3.55
#